data_AF-A0A2E0UMP2-F1
#
_entry.id   AF-A0A2E0UMP2-F1
#
_cell.length_a   1.000
_cell.length_b   1.000
_cell.length_c   1.000
_cell.angle_alpha   90.00
_cell.angle_beta   90.00
_cell.angle_gamma   90.00
#
_symmetry.space_group_name_H-M   'P 1'
#
loop_
_entity.id
_entity.type
_entity.pdbx_description
1 polymer ?
#
loop_
_entity_poly.entity_id
_entity_poly.type
_entity_poly.pdbx_seq_one_letter_code
_entity_poly.pdbx_strand_id
1 'polypeptide(L)'
;MKLKIIWIDDLPSRKSSSKLLETKIKDKLNKKTEFNDAEVHFADVSQQDLFTLLDNIRIHGDADLILMDHLLTNVERPTVGSTAAEFLREKMAAMPIVCVTGENLTKIGAHRSSLYDEILAIEKVSKSAALLISIAKSYKVLREKPPKSVGQLINLLGVPKTDRERLAMILPDDLKLGMNRDKNNSILRMSRWVRNTLLERPGFLYDRLWTATLLGIKENSFHKVEAFFEGAKYSGLFCVDGRDRWWQSQLRQILADVVSVGKNELPWEMGRRLLNISKNDYSKCNKSGKDFPETVAYLDESLEDRAPMRLRYTVRHPLFEESLFFEEIRMMKG
;
A
#
# COMPACT_ATOMS: atom_id res chain seq x y z
N MET A 1 -23.62 1.77 0.23
CA MET A 1 -23.35 3.06 -0.43
C MET A 1 -22.65 2.80 -1.76
N LYS A 2 -22.81 3.65 -2.77
CA LYS A 2 -22.15 3.48 -4.07
C LYS A 2 -20.76 4.13 -4.07
N LEU A 3 -19.73 3.42 -4.51
CA LEU A 3 -18.39 3.96 -4.73
C LEU A 3 -18.38 4.77 -6.02
N LYS A 4 -18.04 6.06 -5.96
CA LYS A 4 -18.04 6.94 -7.13
C LYS A 4 -16.62 7.24 -7.59
N ILE A 5 -16.30 6.85 -8.81
CA ILE A 5 -15.00 7.10 -9.44
C ILE A 5 -15.21 7.98 -10.67
N ILE A 6 -14.44 9.05 -10.78
CA ILE A 6 -14.35 9.85 -12.01
C ILE A 6 -13.03 9.50 -12.67
N TRP A 7 -13.06 9.04 -13.93
CA TRP A 7 -11.87 8.83 -14.75
C TRP A 7 -11.80 9.92 -15.82
N ILE A 8 -10.84 10.83 -15.65
CA ILE A 8 -10.53 11.92 -16.58
C ILE A 8 -9.48 11.45 -17.58
N ASP A 9 -9.84 11.45 -18.86
CA ASP A 9 -9.00 10.93 -19.94
C ASP A 9 -9.38 11.61 -21.26
N ASP A 10 -8.40 11.83 -22.13
CA ASP A 10 -8.55 12.48 -23.42
C ASP A 10 -8.57 11.49 -24.60
N LEU A 11 -8.49 10.18 -24.32
CA LEU A 11 -8.59 9.12 -25.32
C LEU A 11 -9.94 8.39 -25.21
N PRO A 12 -10.92 8.71 -26.09
CA PRO A 12 -12.26 8.12 -26.04
C PRO A 12 -12.29 6.58 -26.08
N SER A 13 -11.27 5.97 -26.72
CA SER A 13 -11.10 4.51 -26.78
C SER A 13 -11.01 3.84 -25.41
N ARG A 14 -10.52 4.56 -24.37
CA ARG A 14 -10.39 4.06 -22.99
C ARG A 14 -11.70 4.01 -22.22
N LYS A 15 -12.81 4.50 -22.78
CA LYS A 15 -14.15 4.33 -22.22
C LYS A 15 -14.55 2.85 -22.06
N SER A 16 -14.02 1.98 -22.91
CA SER A 16 -14.20 0.52 -22.77
C SER A 16 -13.48 -0.03 -21.53
N SER A 17 -12.25 0.43 -21.29
CA SER A 17 -11.44 0.09 -20.10
C SER A 17 -12.09 0.56 -18.80
N SER A 18 -12.75 1.72 -18.80
CA SER A 18 -13.49 2.20 -17.62
C SER A 18 -14.70 1.34 -17.28
N LYS A 19 -15.41 0.81 -18.29
CA LYS A 19 -16.49 -0.16 -18.08
C LYS A 19 -15.97 -1.50 -17.56
N LEU A 20 -14.87 -2.00 -18.11
CA LEU A 20 -14.22 -3.20 -17.58
C LEU A 20 -13.79 -3.00 -16.12
N LEU A 21 -13.22 -1.84 -15.80
CA LEU A 21 -12.84 -1.49 -14.42
C LEU A 21 -14.06 -1.47 -13.49
N GLU A 22 -15.16 -0.84 -13.91
CA GLU A 22 -16.41 -0.81 -13.13
C GLU A 22 -16.89 -2.23 -12.78
N THR A 23 -16.92 -3.13 -13.78
CA THR A 23 -17.25 -4.55 -13.56
C THR A 23 -16.32 -5.19 -12.53
N LYS A 24 -14.99 -5.02 -12.68
CA LYS A 24 -14.01 -5.61 -11.75
C LYS A 24 -14.11 -5.08 -10.33
N ILE A 25 -14.49 -3.81 -10.17
CA ILE A 25 -14.74 -3.21 -8.86
C ILE A 25 -16.01 -3.82 -8.26
N LYS A 26 -17.11 -3.88 -9.01
CA LYS A 26 -18.37 -4.49 -8.56
C LYS A 26 -18.18 -5.94 -8.12
N ASP A 27 -17.43 -6.73 -8.89
CA ASP A 27 -17.09 -8.12 -8.55
C ASP A 27 -16.41 -8.25 -7.19
N LYS A 28 -15.53 -7.29 -6.84
CA LYS A 28 -14.78 -7.28 -5.58
C LYS A 28 -15.56 -6.73 -4.39
N LEU A 29 -16.50 -5.81 -4.60
CA LEU A 29 -17.31 -5.21 -3.53
C LEU A 29 -18.33 -6.18 -2.91
N ASN A 30 -18.62 -7.31 -3.55
CA ASN A 30 -19.61 -8.30 -3.09
C ASN A 30 -19.27 -9.03 -1.76
N LYS A 31 -18.28 -8.56 -0.99
CA LYS A 31 -17.89 -9.13 0.30
C LYS A 31 -17.53 -8.03 1.31
N LYS A 32 -18.43 -7.75 2.25
CA LYS A 32 -18.16 -7.05 3.53
C LYS A 32 -17.51 -5.65 3.44
N THR A 33 -17.88 -4.82 2.47
CA THR A 33 -17.43 -3.42 2.39
C THR A 33 -18.53 -2.40 2.66
N GLU A 34 -18.17 -1.17 3.03
CA GLU A 34 -19.10 -0.03 3.17
C GLU A 34 -19.76 0.36 1.84
N PHE A 35 -19.05 0.05 0.74
CA PHE A 35 -19.58 0.15 -0.60
C PHE A 35 -20.26 -1.17 -0.99
N ASN A 36 -21.48 -1.10 -1.51
CA ASN A 36 -22.24 -2.24 -2.01
C ASN A 36 -22.41 -2.23 -3.53
N ASP A 37 -21.96 -1.17 -4.18
CA ASP A 37 -21.99 -0.99 -5.62
C ASP A 37 -20.91 0.04 -6.01
N ALA A 38 -20.62 0.17 -7.30
CA ALA A 38 -19.70 1.16 -7.84
C ALA A 38 -20.20 1.82 -9.13
N GLU A 39 -19.73 3.04 -9.37
CA GLU A 39 -19.92 3.79 -10.60
C GLU A 39 -18.56 4.33 -11.07
N VAL A 40 -18.22 4.08 -12.32
CA VAL A 40 -17.07 4.72 -12.97
C VAL A 40 -17.60 5.65 -14.05
N HIS A 41 -17.57 6.94 -13.77
CA HIS A 41 -17.88 7.98 -14.73
C HIS A 41 -16.64 8.32 -15.56
N PHE A 42 -16.67 8.02 -16.85
CA PHE A 42 -15.60 8.41 -17.78
C PHE A 42 -15.85 9.82 -18.29
N ALA A 43 -15.04 10.76 -17.79
CA ALA A 43 -15.01 12.15 -18.22
C ALA A 43 -14.06 12.27 -19.41
N ASP A 44 -14.62 12.09 -20.61
CA ASP A 44 -13.92 12.34 -21.87
C ASP A 44 -13.66 13.85 -22.00
N VAL A 45 -12.38 14.24 -21.97
CA VAL A 45 -11.96 15.64 -22.10
C VAL A 45 -11.39 15.97 -23.48
N SER A 46 -11.52 15.04 -24.45
CA SER A 46 -11.04 15.29 -25.81
C SER A 46 -11.70 16.53 -26.41
N GLN A 47 -10.87 17.44 -26.92
CA GLN A 47 -11.24 18.71 -27.53
C GLN A 47 -12.07 19.64 -26.63
N GLN A 48 -12.00 19.47 -25.32
CA GLN A 48 -12.71 20.29 -24.34
C GLN A 48 -11.76 21.18 -23.53
N ASP A 49 -12.31 22.24 -22.94
CA ASP A 49 -11.65 22.99 -21.89
C ASP A 49 -11.60 22.16 -20.59
N LEU A 50 -10.43 21.58 -20.36
CA LEU A 50 -10.14 20.77 -19.19
C LEU A 50 -10.44 21.51 -17.89
N PHE A 51 -10.06 22.78 -17.75
CA PHE A 51 -10.17 23.49 -16.47
C PHE A 51 -11.62 23.83 -16.12
N THR A 52 -12.46 24.12 -17.12
CA THR A 52 -13.91 24.24 -16.92
C THR A 52 -14.50 22.94 -16.39
N LEU A 53 -14.09 21.78 -16.94
CA LEU A 53 -14.55 20.48 -16.43
C LEU A 53 -14.02 20.18 -15.02
N LEU A 54 -12.75 20.48 -14.74
CA LEU A 54 -12.16 20.31 -13.41
C LEU A 54 -12.86 21.20 -12.37
N ASP A 55 -13.24 22.43 -12.74
CA ASP A 55 -14.03 23.31 -11.87
C ASP A 55 -15.40 22.73 -11.55
N ASN A 56 -16.09 22.13 -12.52
CA ASN A 56 -17.36 21.45 -12.27
C ASN A 56 -17.19 20.26 -11.31
N ILE A 57 -16.14 19.45 -11.49
CA ILE A 57 -15.80 18.36 -10.56
C ILE A 57 -15.50 18.93 -9.16
N ARG A 58 -14.81 20.05 -9.09
CA ARG A 58 -14.42 20.70 -7.83
C ARG A 58 -15.61 21.25 -7.05
N ILE A 59 -16.60 21.79 -7.75
CA ILE A 59 -17.78 22.44 -7.14
C ILE A 59 -18.88 21.42 -6.83
N HIS A 60 -19.09 20.44 -7.72
CA HIS A 60 -20.24 19.55 -7.66
C HIS A 60 -19.88 18.07 -7.48
N GLY A 61 -18.60 17.71 -7.53
CA GLY A 61 -18.16 16.32 -7.53
C GLY A 61 -18.30 15.67 -6.16
N ASP A 62 -19.10 14.61 -6.10
CA ASP A 62 -19.21 13.71 -4.96
C ASP A 62 -18.39 12.42 -5.16
N ALA A 63 -17.28 12.53 -5.89
CA ALA A 63 -16.37 11.43 -6.15
C ALA A 63 -15.70 10.93 -4.86
N ASP A 64 -15.46 9.64 -4.78
CA ASP A 64 -14.63 9.03 -3.75
C ASP A 64 -13.16 8.92 -4.18
N LEU A 65 -12.91 8.89 -5.49
CA LEU A 65 -11.62 8.72 -6.15
C LEU A 65 -11.63 9.32 -7.55
N ILE A 66 -10.51 9.95 -7.93
CA ILE A 66 -10.25 10.43 -9.29
C ILE A 66 -9.16 9.57 -9.92
N LEU A 67 -9.44 9.02 -11.11
CA LEU A 67 -8.44 8.49 -12.01
C LEU A 67 -8.13 9.56 -13.05
N MET A 68 -6.86 9.75 -13.38
CA MET A 68 -6.43 10.81 -14.27
C MET A 68 -5.36 10.31 -15.23
N ASP A 69 -5.58 10.49 -16.53
CA ASP A 69 -4.53 10.23 -17.49
C ASP A 69 -3.34 11.19 -17.30
N HIS A 70 -2.12 10.68 -17.50
CA HIS A 70 -0.92 11.52 -17.40
C HIS A 70 -0.73 12.43 -18.61
N LEU A 71 -1.14 11.99 -19.81
CA LEU A 71 -0.88 12.65 -21.08
C LEU A 71 -2.17 13.20 -21.69
N LEU A 72 -2.63 14.34 -21.17
CA LEU A 72 -3.81 15.04 -21.67
C LEU A 72 -3.45 15.89 -22.91
N THR A 73 -3.14 15.21 -24.01
CA THR A 73 -2.62 15.81 -25.26
C THR A 73 -3.71 16.22 -26.25
N ASN A 74 -4.89 15.63 -26.16
CA ASN A 74 -6.03 15.83 -27.06
C ASN A 74 -7.09 16.78 -26.50
N VAL A 75 -6.80 17.51 -25.43
CA VAL A 75 -7.66 18.57 -24.86
C VAL A 75 -7.46 19.90 -25.62
N GLU A 76 -8.33 20.90 -25.43
CA GLU A 76 -8.22 22.20 -26.13
C GLU A 76 -6.85 22.87 -25.90
N ARG A 77 -6.31 22.75 -24.68
CA ARG A 77 -4.98 23.23 -24.29
C ARG A 77 -4.14 22.07 -23.75
N PRO A 78 -3.34 21.40 -24.61
CA PRO A 78 -2.56 20.24 -24.22
C PRO A 78 -1.77 20.47 -22.94
N THR A 79 -1.88 19.54 -22.00
CA THR A 79 -1.24 19.64 -20.69
C THR A 79 -0.87 18.26 -20.16
N VAL A 80 -0.16 18.23 -19.04
CA VAL A 80 0.12 16.99 -18.32
C VAL A 80 -0.88 16.83 -17.18
N GLY A 81 -1.27 15.59 -16.92
CA GLY A 81 -2.21 15.27 -15.83
C GLY A 81 -1.72 15.78 -14.47
N SER A 82 -0.41 15.93 -14.26
CA SER A 82 0.09 16.46 -12.98
C SER A 82 -0.36 17.90 -12.75
N THR A 83 -0.46 18.73 -13.79
CA THR A 83 -0.98 20.10 -13.71
C THR A 83 -2.47 20.10 -13.37
N ALA A 84 -3.24 19.18 -13.95
CA ALA A 84 -4.65 18.99 -13.59
C ALA A 84 -4.83 18.49 -12.14
N ALA A 85 -3.97 17.59 -11.69
CA ALA A 85 -3.97 17.09 -10.31
C ALA A 85 -3.62 18.20 -9.32
N GLU A 86 -2.65 19.06 -9.64
CA GLU A 86 -2.30 20.24 -8.84
C GLU A 86 -3.52 21.17 -8.69
N PHE A 87 -4.17 21.51 -9.81
CA PHE A 87 -5.38 22.33 -9.82
C PHE A 87 -6.50 21.76 -8.93
N LEU A 88 -6.75 20.45 -9.00
CA LEU A 88 -7.74 19.80 -8.13
C LEU A 88 -7.33 19.86 -6.65
N ARG A 89 -6.04 19.65 -6.34
CA ARG A 89 -5.55 19.63 -4.96
C ARG A 89 -5.66 20.99 -4.27
N GLU A 90 -5.68 22.11 -4.98
CA GLU A 90 -5.86 23.43 -4.38
C GLU A 90 -7.15 23.56 -3.56
N LYS A 91 -8.24 22.91 -3.99
CA LYS A 91 -9.54 22.92 -3.27
C LYS A 91 -9.95 21.58 -2.71
N MET A 92 -9.43 20.48 -3.25
CA MET A 92 -9.76 19.11 -2.88
C MET A 92 -8.53 18.34 -2.40
N ALA A 93 -7.69 18.92 -1.54
CA ALA A 93 -6.40 18.30 -1.18
C ALA A 93 -6.51 16.87 -0.58
N ALA A 94 -7.66 16.53 0.03
CA ALA A 94 -7.96 15.20 0.59
C ALA A 94 -8.71 14.26 -0.38
N MET A 95 -8.87 14.63 -1.65
CA MET A 95 -9.37 13.74 -2.69
C MET A 95 -8.22 12.86 -3.19
N PRO A 96 -8.35 11.52 -3.19
CA PRO A 96 -7.35 10.68 -3.80
C PRO A 96 -7.38 10.81 -5.32
N ILE A 97 -6.21 10.99 -5.91
CA ILE A 97 -5.98 11.08 -7.34
C ILE A 97 -4.98 9.99 -7.73
N VAL A 98 -5.39 9.05 -8.56
CA VAL A 98 -4.54 7.98 -9.08
C VAL A 98 -4.26 8.27 -10.55
N CYS A 99 -2.98 8.34 -10.89
CA CYS A 99 -2.54 8.46 -12.27
C CYS A 99 -2.71 7.12 -13.00
N VAL A 100 -3.25 7.17 -14.21
CA VAL A 100 -3.28 6.05 -15.15
C VAL A 100 -2.48 6.48 -16.36
N THR A 101 -1.51 5.69 -16.82
CA THR A 101 -0.63 6.11 -17.91
C THR A 101 -0.23 4.96 -18.80
N GLY A 102 -0.10 5.22 -20.10
CA GLY A 102 0.60 4.35 -21.05
C GLY A 102 2.10 4.65 -21.15
N GLU A 103 2.59 5.70 -20.48
CA GLU A 103 4.01 6.01 -20.46
C GLU A 103 4.80 5.07 -19.56
N ASN A 104 6.11 4.98 -19.84
CA ASN A 104 7.03 4.34 -18.91
C ASN A 104 7.05 5.11 -17.59
N LEU A 105 6.71 4.43 -16.49
CA LEU A 105 6.62 5.00 -15.14
C LEU A 105 7.91 5.73 -14.71
N THR A 106 9.08 5.29 -15.20
CA THR A 106 10.37 5.92 -14.91
C THR A 106 10.54 7.31 -15.50
N LYS A 107 9.71 7.70 -16.47
CA LYS A 107 9.70 9.04 -17.09
C LYS A 107 8.90 10.07 -16.30
N ILE A 108 8.05 9.63 -15.36
CA ILE A 108 7.31 10.55 -14.50
C ILE A 108 8.25 10.99 -13.37
N GLY A 109 8.80 12.20 -13.51
CA GLY A 109 9.72 12.76 -12.52
C GLY A 109 9.11 12.85 -11.11
N ALA A 110 9.94 12.76 -10.08
CA ALA A 110 9.52 12.66 -8.68
C ALA A 110 8.53 13.76 -8.23
N HIS A 111 8.72 14.99 -8.69
CA HIS A 111 7.80 16.09 -8.37
C HIS A 111 6.40 15.85 -8.92
N ARG A 112 6.27 15.41 -10.18
CA ARG A 112 4.98 15.08 -10.81
C ARG A 112 4.35 13.87 -10.14
N SER A 113 5.15 12.85 -9.84
CA SER A 113 4.68 11.64 -9.13
C SER A 113 4.10 11.96 -7.77
N SER A 114 4.66 12.96 -7.07
CA SER A 114 4.16 13.37 -5.76
C SER A 114 2.73 13.91 -5.79
N LEU A 115 2.24 14.44 -6.92
CA LEU A 115 0.88 14.96 -7.04
C LEU A 115 -0.18 13.85 -7.12
N TYR A 116 0.25 12.62 -7.37
CA TYR A 116 -0.62 11.46 -7.36
C TYR A 116 -0.47 10.69 -6.05
N ASP A 117 -1.56 10.02 -5.67
CA ASP A 117 -1.52 9.07 -4.58
C ASP A 117 -0.92 7.77 -5.10
N GLU A 118 -1.32 7.28 -6.27
CA GLU A 118 -0.77 6.08 -6.90
C GLU A 118 -0.57 6.30 -8.40
N ILE A 119 0.35 5.56 -9.03
CA ILE A 119 0.56 5.59 -10.48
C ILE A 119 0.44 4.17 -11.04
N LEU A 120 -0.49 4.01 -11.98
CA LEU A 120 -0.79 2.73 -12.60
C LEU A 120 -0.52 2.78 -14.10
N ALA A 121 0.16 1.76 -14.59
CA ALA A 121 0.17 1.48 -16.02
C ALA A 121 -1.27 1.15 -16.49
N ILE A 122 -1.68 1.63 -17.66
CA ILE A 122 -3.04 1.47 -18.19
C ILE A 122 -3.44 -0.01 -18.30
N GLU A 123 -2.50 -0.90 -18.63
CA GLU A 123 -2.72 -2.34 -18.76
C GLU A 123 -2.98 -3.02 -17.40
N LYS A 124 -2.61 -2.36 -16.30
CA LYS A 124 -2.77 -2.85 -14.94
C LYS A 124 -4.03 -2.28 -14.25
N VAL A 125 -4.65 -1.22 -14.79
CA VAL A 125 -5.74 -0.51 -14.10
C VAL A 125 -6.88 -1.43 -13.66
N SER A 126 -7.37 -2.31 -14.54
CA SER A 126 -8.46 -3.24 -14.22
C SER A 126 -8.05 -4.33 -13.23
N LYS A 127 -6.76 -4.70 -13.19
CA LYS A 127 -6.20 -5.64 -12.21
C LYS A 127 -6.01 -4.99 -10.84
N SER A 128 -5.91 -3.66 -10.79
CA SER A 128 -5.73 -2.87 -9.57
C SER A 128 -7.03 -2.53 -8.84
N ALA A 129 -8.17 -3.13 -9.20
CA ALA A 129 -9.47 -2.84 -8.57
C ALA A 129 -9.44 -2.91 -7.02
N ALA A 130 -8.75 -3.90 -6.43
CA ALA A 130 -8.63 -4.02 -4.97
C ALA A 130 -7.88 -2.82 -4.35
N LEU A 131 -6.81 -2.37 -5.02
CA LEU A 131 -6.02 -1.21 -4.59
C LEU A 131 -6.85 0.08 -4.67
N LEU A 132 -7.58 0.29 -5.78
CA LEU A 132 -8.42 1.47 -5.96
C LEU A 132 -9.55 1.55 -4.93
N ILE A 133 -10.20 0.42 -4.64
CA ILE A 133 -11.21 0.31 -3.57
C ILE A 133 -10.59 0.67 -2.21
N SER A 134 -9.41 0.12 -1.92
CA SER A 134 -8.70 0.37 -0.66
C SER A 134 -8.34 1.85 -0.48
N ILE A 135 -7.81 2.49 -1.52
CA ILE A 135 -7.50 3.91 -1.54
C ILE A 135 -8.78 4.73 -1.29
N ALA A 136 -9.83 4.52 -2.10
CA ALA A 136 -11.07 5.28 -1.98
C ALA A 136 -11.70 5.17 -0.58
N LYS A 137 -11.81 3.93 -0.06
CA LYS A 137 -12.35 3.65 1.28
C LYS A 137 -11.54 4.35 2.37
N SER A 138 -10.22 4.27 2.31
CA SER A 138 -9.35 4.80 3.35
C SER A 138 -9.37 6.33 3.40
N TYR A 139 -9.36 6.98 2.24
CA TYR A 139 -9.52 8.44 2.19
C TYR A 139 -10.89 8.87 2.65
N LYS A 140 -11.95 8.12 2.32
CA LYS A 140 -13.30 8.43 2.80
C LYS A 140 -13.38 8.38 4.33
N VAL A 141 -12.87 7.33 4.96
CA VAL A 141 -12.76 7.23 6.43
C VAL A 141 -12.03 8.44 7.00
N LEU A 142 -10.90 8.83 6.38
CA LEU A 142 -10.11 9.99 6.81
C LEU A 142 -10.83 11.33 6.59
N ARG A 143 -11.61 11.50 5.52
CA ARG A 143 -12.37 12.74 5.26
C ARG A 143 -13.56 12.91 6.21
N GLU A 144 -14.28 11.82 6.46
CA GLU A 144 -15.45 11.80 7.35
C GLU A 144 -15.04 11.96 8.81
N LYS A 145 -14.00 11.24 9.24
CA LYS A 145 -13.50 11.25 10.63
C LYS A 145 -11.97 11.39 10.67
N PRO A 146 -11.42 12.56 10.33
CA PRO A 146 -9.97 12.71 10.36
C PRO A 146 -9.45 12.67 11.79
N PRO A 147 -8.32 11.98 11.99
CA PRO A 147 -7.71 11.90 13.29
C PRO A 147 -7.14 13.28 13.68
N LYS A 148 -7.51 13.73 14.87
CA LYS A 148 -7.04 14.97 15.53
C LYS A 148 -5.85 14.72 16.45
N SER A 149 -5.44 13.46 16.60
CA SER A 149 -4.29 13.09 17.42
C SER A 149 -3.63 11.82 16.90
N VAL A 150 -2.36 11.66 17.27
CA VAL A 150 -1.58 10.44 17.02
C VAL A 150 -2.33 9.20 17.51
N GLY A 151 -2.94 9.26 18.70
CA GLY A 151 -3.71 8.15 19.26
C GLY A 151 -4.92 7.75 18.40
N GLN A 152 -5.60 8.72 17.79
CA GLN A 152 -6.72 8.45 16.86
C GLN A 152 -6.23 7.81 15.56
N LEU A 153 -5.11 8.28 14.99
CA LEU A 153 -4.50 7.65 13.82
C LEU A 153 -4.08 6.21 14.12
N ILE A 154 -3.40 5.98 15.25
CA ILE A 154 -2.98 4.64 15.72
C ILE A 154 -4.20 3.71 15.87
N ASN A 155 -5.34 4.22 16.34
CA ASN A 155 -6.58 3.44 16.40
C ASN A 155 -7.10 3.08 15.01
N LEU A 156 -7.13 4.02 14.06
CA LEU A 156 -7.56 3.78 12.68
C LEU A 156 -6.67 2.77 11.96
N LEU A 157 -5.39 2.73 12.31
CA LEU A 157 -4.43 1.76 11.78
C LEU A 157 -4.56 0.37 12.43
N GLY A 158 -5.31 0.22 13.52
CA GLY A 158 -5.46 -1.08 14.19
C GLY A 158 -4.16 -1.59 14.84
N VAL A 159 -3.35 -0.67 15.38
CA VAL A 159 -2.02 -0.99 15.92
C VAL A 159 -2.14 -1.78 17.23
N PRO A 160 -1.44 -2.92 17.38
CA PRO A 160 -1.40 -3.70 18.62
C PRO A 160 -0.85 -2.88 19.77
N LYS A 161 -1.34 -3.13 20.99
CA LYS A 161 -0.97 -2.35 22.19
C LYS A 161 0.55 -2.22 22.38
N THR A 162 1.29 -3.29 22.11
CA THR A 162 2.75 -3.37 22.24
C THR A 162 3.52 -2.45 21.29
N ASP A 163 2.92 -2.07 20.16
CA ASP A 163 3.59 -1.30 19.12
C ASP A 163 3.19 0.17 19.11
N ARG A 164 2.18 0.57 19.89
CA ARG A 164 1.59 1.91 19.85
C ARG A 164 2.61 3.01 20.14
N GLU A 165 3.42 2.85 21.19
CA GLU A 165 4.43 3.85 21.57
C GLU A 165 5.54 3.97 20.53
N ARG A 166 6.04 2.82 20.05
CA ARG A 166 7.07 2.76 19.01
C ARG A 166 6.60 3.43 17.73
N LEU A 167 5.38 3.12 17.29
CA LEU A 167 4.79 3.72 16.10
C LEU A 167 4.57 5.23 16.29
N ALA A 168 4.09 5.65 17.47
CA ALA A 168 3.92 7.07 17.78
C ALA A 168 5.23 7.86 17.69
N MET A 169 6.35 7.27 18.13
CA MET A 169 7.65 7.92 18.13
C MET A 169 8.16 8.22 16.72
N ILE A 170 7.96 7.30 15.78
CA ILE A 170 8.47 7.42 14.40
C ILE A 170 7.56 8.18 13.45
N LEU A 171 6.37 8.61 13.90
CA LEU A 171 5.53 9.48 13.08
C LEU A 171 6.29 10.80 12.81
N PRO A 172 6.26 11.32 11.58
CA PRO A 172 6.89 12.60 11.25
C PRO A 172 6.32 13.74 12.10
N ASP A 173 7.16 14.66 12.57
CA ASP A 173 6.70 15.74 13.46
C ASP A 173 5.77 16.72 12.74
N ASP A 174 5.97 16.96 11.45
CA ASP A 174 5.07 17.76 10.63
C ASP A 174 3.67 17.11 10.54
N LEU A 175 3.61 15.77 10.53
CA LEU A 175 2.36 15.02 10.61
C LEU A 175 1.71 15.19 11.98
N LYS A 176 2.48 15.02 13.08
CA LYS A 176 1.99 15.18 14.45
C LYS A 176 1.40 16.57 14.69
N LEU A 177 2.10 17.62 14.23
CA LEU A 177 1.68 19.01 14.35
C LEU A 177 0.52 19.36 13.41
N GLY A 178 0.47 18.74 12.23
CA GLY A 178 -0.51 19.02 11.18
C GLY A 178 -1.93 18.57 11.49
N MET A 179 -2.12 17.53 12.31
CA MET A 179 -3.43 16.92 12.60
C MET A 179 -4.47 17.90 13.16
N ASN A 180 -4.03 18.99 13.80
CA ASN A 180 -4.90 20.00 14.41
C ASN A 180 -4.98 21.32 13.63
N ARG A 181 -4.15 21.53 12.60
CA ARG A 181 -3.99 22.84 11.94
C ARG A 181 -4.56 22.88 10.52
N ASP A 182 -4.35 21.81 9.74
CA ASP A 182 -4.79 21.73 8.35
C ASP A 182 -5.33 20.33 8.06
N LYS A 183 -6.66 20.20 8.16
CA LYS A 183 -7.37 18.92 8.01
C LYS A 183 -7.10 18.27 6.65
N ASN A 184 -7.06 19.05 5.57
CA ASN A 184 -6.98 18.47 4.23
C ASN A 184 -5.55 18.07 3.87
N ASN A 185 -4.57 18.92 4.19
CA ASN A 185 -3.16 18.59 3.96
C ASN A 185 -2.68 17.46 4.89
N SER A 186 -3.17 17.40 6.12
CA SER A 186 -2.83 16.32 7.05
C SER A 186 -3.31 14.95 6.55
N ILE A 187 -4.49 14.83 5.95
CA ILE A 187 -4.97 13.56 5.34
C ILE A 187 -4.01 13.09 4.24
N LEU A 188 -3.55 13.99 3.38
CA LEU A 188 -2.60 13.65 2.30
C LEU A 188 -1.23 13.22 2.85
N ARG A 189 -0.75 13.86 3.91
CA ARG A 189 0.51 13.45 4.57
C ARG A 189 0.36 12.11 5.29
N MET A 190 -0.76 11.88 5.97
CA MET A 190 -1.06 10.62 6.67
C MET A 190 -1.10 9.46 5.69
N SER A 191 -1.87 9.61 4.62
CA SER A 191 -2.01 8.59 3.59
C SER A 191 -0.68 8.23 2.92
N ARG A 192 0.14 9.23 2.57
CA ARG A 192 1.49 9.02 2.03
C ARG A 192 2.39 8.28 3.02
N TRP A 193 2.42 8.70 4.28
CA TRP A 193 3.27 8.03 5.28
C TRP A 193 2.81 6.58 5.53
N VAL A 194 1.50 6.35 5.65
CA VAL A 194 0.97 4.99 5.86
C VAL A 194 1.34 4.11 4.67
N ARG A 195 1.04 4.54 3.45
CA ARG A 195 1.28 3.74 2.26
C ARG A 195 2.76 3.56 1.97
N ASN A 196 3.54 4.62 1.94
CA ASN A 196 4.92 4.56 1.43
C ASN A 196 5.94 4.19 2.52
N THR A 197 5.58 4.30 3.79
CA THR A 197 6.48 3.98 4.91
C THR A 197 5.96 2.77 5.69
N LEU A 198 4.78 2.86 6.30
CA LEU A 198 4.30 1.79 7.20
C LEU A 198 4.00 0.47 6.46
N LEU A 199 3.35 0.52 5.30
CA LEU A 199 2.93 -0.68 4.58
C LEU A 199 4.03 -1.29 3.69
N GLU A 200 4.97 -0.47 3.22
CA GLU A 200 6.04 -0.91 2.31
C GLU A 200 7.35 -1.25 3.02
N ARG A 201 7.63 -0.68 4.20
CA ARG A 201 8.86 -0.98 4.94
C ARG A 201 8.61 -2.09 5.98
N PRO A 202 9.31 -3.23 5.90
CA PRO A 202 9.24 -4.29 6.90
C PRO A 202 9.71 -3.80 8.27
N GLY A 203 9.09 -4.28 9.35
CA GLY A 203 9.44 -3.95 10.72
C GLY A 203 8.25 -4.10 11.63
N PHE A 204 7.34 -3.12 11.58
CA PHE A 204 6.03 -3.23 12.22
C PHE A 204 5.14 -4.25 11.52
N LEU A 205 5.11 -4.19 10.20
CA LEU A 205 4.31 -5.06 9.35
C LEU A 205 5.21 -5.90 8.47
N TYR A 206 4.92 -7.19 8.40
CA TYR A 206 5.58 -8.12 7.49
C TYR A 206 4.63 -8.55 6.39
N ASP A 207 5.14 -8.60 5.17
CA ASP A 207 4.48 -9.29 4.06
C ASP A 207 4.65 -10.81 4.18
N ARG A 208 4.09 -11.56 3.22
CA ARG A 208 4.12 -13.02 3.24
C ARG A 208 5.55 -13.59 3.28
N LEU A 209 6.47 -12.99 2.52
CA LEU A 209 7.86 -13.42 2.45
C LEU A 209 8.60 -13.17 3.77
N TRP A 210 8.44 -11.97 4.35
CA TRP A 210 9.02 -11.66 5.66
C TRP A 210 8.44 -12.53 6.77
N THR A 211 7.12 -12.73 6.80
CA THR A 211 6.45 -13.60 7.78
C THR A 211 6.96 -15.04 7.66
N ALA A 212 7.04 -15.59 6.45
CA ALA A 212 7.55 -16.95 6.25
C ALA A 212 9.03 -17.08 6.69
N THR A 213 9.84 -16.06 6.38
CA THR A 213 11.25 -15.99 6.79
C THR A 213 11.39 -15.95 8.30
N LEU A 214 10.60 -15.11 9.00
CA LEU A 214 10.54 -15.06 10.46
C LEU A 214 10.22 -16.44 11.07
N LEU A 215 9.31 -17.18 10.45
CA LEU A 215 8.88 -18.51 10.89
C LEU A 215 9.83 -19.64 10.46
N GLY A 216 10.88 -19.35 9.69
CA GLY A 216 11.83 -20.35 9.23
C GLY A 216 11.28 -21.33 8.18
N ILE A 217 10.22 -20.94 7.46
CA ILE A 217 9.55 -21.73 6.43
C ILE A 217 9.53 -21.02 5.08
N LYS A 218 9.32 -21.78 4.00
CA LYS A 218 9.19 -21.23 2.64
C LYS A 218 7.93 -20.38 2.52
N GLU A 219 7.98 -19.32 1.72
CA GLU A 219 6.84 -18.44 1.46
C GLU A 219 5.62 -19.21 0.92
N ASN A 220 5.85 -20.12 -0.02
CA ASN A 220 4.79 -20.96 -0.58
C ASN A 220 4.22 -21.97 0.43
N SER A 221 4.93 -22.29 1.51
CA SER A 221 4.45 -23.16 2.59
C SER A 221 3.68 -22.41 3.67
N PHE A 222 3.71 -21.07 3.71
CA PHE A 222 3.04 -20.28 4.75
C PHE A 222 1.53 -20.49 4.80
N HIS A 223 0.88 -20.80 3.66
CA HIS A 223 -0.57 -21.06 3.63
C HIS A 223 -1.01 -22.20 4.56
N LYS A 224 -0.10 -23.14 4.88
CA LYS A 224 -0.38 -24.27 5.77
C LYS A 224 -0.60 -23.86 7.22
N VAL A 225 -0.07 -22.71 7.62
CA VAL A 225 -0.07 -22.20 9.00
C VAL A 225 -0.69 -20.80 9.12
N GLU A 226 -1.05 -20.17 8.01
CA GLU A 226 -1.59 -18.81 7.95
C GLU A 226 -2.80 -18.61 8.87
N ALA A 227 -3.66 -19.63 9.01
CA ALA A 227 -4.84 -19.59 9.88
C ALA A 227 -4.50 -19.35 11.37
N PHE A 228 -3.33 -19.77 11.86
CA PHE A 228 -2.90 -19.47 13.23
C PHE A 228 -2.67 -17.97 13.44
N PHE A 229 -2.33 -17.23 12.38
CA PHE A 229 -1.90 -15.84 12.43
C PHE A 229 -2.97 -14.86 11.97
N GLU A 230 -4.23 -15.29 11.83
CA GLU A 230 -5.33 -14.39 11.41
C GLU A 230 -5.49 -13.20 12.37
N GLY A 231 -5.30 -13.43 13.68
CA GLY A 231 -5.34 -12.37 14.70
C GLY A 231 -4.21 -11.34 14.62
N ALA A 232 -3.15 -11.62 13.85
CA ALA A 232 -2.06 -10.69 13.58
C ALA A 232 -2.24 -9.92 12.26
N LYS A 233 -3.25 -10.25 11.46
CA LYS A 233 -3.43 -9.69 10.12
C LYS A 233 -3.81 -8.20 10.18
N TYR A 234 -3.12 -7.39 9.39
CA TYR A 234 -3.39 -5.97 9.27
C TYR A 234 -4.71 -5.73 8.54
N SER A 235 -5.59 -4.94 9.16
CA SER A 235 -6.92 -4.59 8.63
C SER A 235 -7.22 -3.09 8.69
N GLY A 236 -6.19 -2.28 8.95
CA GLY A 236 -6.30 -0.82 9.05
C GLY A 236 -6.41 -0.10 7.70
N LEU A 237 -6.20 1.21 7.73
CA LEU A 237 -6.20 2.06 6.54
C LEU A 237 -5.28 1.52 5.43
N PHE A 238 -5.75 1.58 4.20
CA PHE A 238 -5.03 1.17 3.00
C PHE A 238 -4.69 -0.33 2.95
N CYS A 239 -5.34 -1.18 3.76
CA CYS A 239 -5.26 -2.62 3.59
C CYS A 239 -5.85 -3.03 2.23
N VAL A 240 -5.12 -3.83 1.46
CA VAL A 240 -5.50 -4.26 0.10
C VAL A 240 -5.70 -5.77 0.09
N ASP A 241 -6.89 -6.22 -0.32
CA ASP A 241 -7.17 -7.64 -0.48
C ASP A 241 -6.16 -8.30 -1.44
N GLY A 242 -5.50 -9.36 -0.95
CA GLY A 242 -4.47 -10.09 -1.70
C GLY A 242 -3.06 -9.51 -1.56
N ARG A 243 -2.87 -8.43 -0.79
CA ARG A 243 -1.54 -7.94 -0.35
C ARG A 243 -1.47 -7.94 1.17
N ASP A 244 -1.66 -9.13 1.73
CA ASP A 244 -1.75 -9.31 3.16
C ASP A 244 -0.45 -8.88 3.87
N ARG A 245 -0.63 -8.36 5.08
CA ARG A 245 0.42 -7.92 6.00
C ARG A 245 0.05 -8.38 7.40
N TRP A 246 1.05 -8.66 8.22
CA TRP A 246 0.86 -9.07 9.62
C TRP A 246 1.70 -8.23 10.55
N TRP A 247 1.14 -7.88 11.71
CA TRP A 247 1.87 -7.24 12.79
C TRP A 247 2.94 -8.17 13.34
N GLN A 248 4.19 -7.76 13.23
CA GLN A 248 5.35 -8.55 13.60
C GLN A 248 5.35 -8.94 15.07
N SER A 249 4.94 -8.01 15.94
CA SER A 249 4.83 -8.26 17.38
C SER A 249 3.78 -9.33 17.69
N GLN A 250 2.63 -9.28 17.02
CA GLN A 250 1.56 -10.26 17.19
C GLN A 250 1.93 -11.62 16.60
N LEU A 251 2.66 -11.67 15.47
CA LEU A 251 3.18 -12.93 14.94
C LEU A 251 4.04 -13.65 15.99
N ARG A 252 4.96 -12.92 16.64
CA ARG A 252 5.81 -13.47 17.68
C ARG A 252 5.03 -13.92 18.91
N GLN A 253 4.06 -13.12 19.33
CA GLN A 253 3.20 -13.47 20.46
C GLN A 253 2.41 -14.75 20.18
N ILE A 254 1.69 -14.81 19.06
CA ILE A 254 0.92 -15.99 18.65
C ILE A 254 1.83 -17.21 18.55
N LEU A 255 3.01 -17.07 17.96
CA LEU A 255 3.96 -18.17 17.82
C LEU A 255 4.40 -18.72 19.19
N ALA A 256 4.64 -17.84 20.17
CA ALA A 256 4.97 -18.21 21.53
C ALA A 256 3.80 -18.87 22.28
N ASP A 257 2.56 -18.49 21.96
CA ASP A 257 1.37 -19.08 22.57
C ASP A 257 1.04 -20.47 21.99
N VAL A 258 1.31 -20.68 20.69
CA VAL A 258 1.01 -21.94 19.98
C VAL A 258 2.06 -23.02 20.21
N VAL A 259 3.31 -22.64 20.43
CA VAL A 259 4.43 -23.58 20.58
C VAL A 259 5.02 -23.46 21.97
N SER A 260 5.17 -24.58 22.70
CA SER A 260 5.81 -24.59 24.02
C SER A 260 7.19 -23.94 23.94
N VAL A 261 7.37 -22.80 24.62
CA VAL A 261 8.58 -21.99 24.52
C VAL A 261 9.71 -22.62 25.32
N GLY A 262 10.75 -23.08 24.63
CA GLY A 262 12.04 -23.39 25.24
C GLY A 262 12.78 -22.09 25.59
N LYS A 263 13.64 -22.12 26.61
CA LYS A 263 14.44 -20.96 27.02
C LYS A 263 15.33 -20.50 25.86
N ASN A 264 15.22 -19.23 25.45
CA ASN A 264 16.01 -18.58 24.39
C ASN A 264 15.80 -19.11 22.96
N GLU A 265 14.68 -19.76 22.66
CA GLU A 265 14.39 -20.20 21.29
C GLU A 265 14.10 -19.04 20.34
N LEU A 266 14.55 -19.18 19.09
CA LEU A 266 14.36 -18.18 18.06
C LEU A 266 13.07 -18.45 17.27
N PRO A 267 12.38 -17.42 16.75
CA PRO A 267 11.09 -17.59 16.05
C PRO A 267 11.15 -18.59 14.89
N TRP A 268 12.25 -18.63 14.13
CA TRP A 268 12.38 -19.54 13.00
C TRP A 268 12.56 -21.01 13.42
N GLU A 269 12.97 -21.28 14.66
CA GLU A 269 13.01 -22.63 15.22
C GLU A 269 11.61 -23.03 15.68
N MET A 270 10.90 -22.11 16.33
CA MET A 270 9.53 -22.31 16.78
C MET A 270 8.57 -22.55 15.60
N GLY A 271 8.67 -21.74 14.55
CA GLY A 271 7.80 -21.83 13.36
C GLY A 271 7.93 -23.16 12.63
N ARG A 272 9.12 -23.78 12.64
CA ARG A 272 9.37 -25.12 12.08
C ARG A 272 8.69 -26.26 12.85
N ARG A 273 8.22 -26.02 14.08
CA ARG A 273 7.47 -27.00 14.90
C ARG A 273 5.95 -26.82 14.82
N LEU A 274 5.47 -25.82 14.08
CA LEU A 274 4.03 -25.65 13.85
C LEU A 274 3.45 -26.90 13.19
N LEU A 275 2.19 -27.21 13.51
CA LEU A 275 1.47 -28.31 12.90
C LEU A 275 1.48 -28.17 11.36
N ASN A 276 1.61 -29.30 10.65
CA ASN A 276 1.66 -29.39 9.18
C ASN A 276 2.94 -28.86 8.51
N ILE A 277 3.94 -28.43 9.28
CA ILE A 277 5.24 -28.06 8.75
C ILE A 277 6.18 -29.27 8.80
N SER A 278 6.80 -29.56 7.65
CA SER A 278 7.79 -30.62 7.49
C SER A 278 9.16 -30.06 7.08
N LYS A 279 10.21 -30.88 7.07
CA LYS A 279 11.54 -30.47 6.58
C LYS A 279 11.52 -29.92 5.14
N ASN A 280 10.58 -30.35 4.32
CA ASN A 280 10.45 -29.87 2.94
C ASN A 280 9.90 -28.44 2.88
N ASP A 281 9.30 -27.96 3.95
CA ASP A 281 8.76 -26.61 4.09
C ASP A 281 9.76 -25.62 4.65
N TYR A 282 10.95 -26.08 5.08
CA TYR A 282 11.94 -25.22 5.70
C TYR A 282 12.53 -24.24 4.68
N SER A 283 12.60 -22.96 5.07
CA SER A 283 13.30 -21.96 4.25
C SER A 283 14.81 -22.18 4.31
N LYS A 284 15.44 -21.82 3.20
CA LYS A 284 16.90 -21.85 3.04
C LYS A 284 17.36 -20.50 2.51
N CYS A 285 18.55 -20.11 2.92
CA CYS A 285 19.26 -18.97 2.37
C CYS A 285 19.42 -19.12 0.85
N ASN A 286 18.95 -18.14 0.09
CA ASN A 286 19.00 -18.15 -1.36
C ASN A 286 20.44 -18.32 -1.92
N LYS A 287 21.40 -17.56 -1.37
CA LYS A 287 22.81 -17.60 -1.84
C LYS A 287 23.54 -18.91 -1.48
N SER A 288 23.25 -19.51 -0.32
CA SER A 288 24.08 -20.60 0.21
C SER A 288 23.38 -21.95 0.34
N GLY A 289 22.07 -22.02 0.14
CA GLY A 289 21.27 -23.24 0.33
C GLY A 289 21.23 -23.78 1.77
N LYS A 290 21.70 -23.00 2.75
CA LYS A 290 21.77 -23.39 4.16
C LYS A 290 20.49 -22.97 4.89
N ASP A 291 20.13 -23.72 5.92
CA ASP A 291 19.00 -23.41 6.79
C ASP A 291 19.16 -22.07 7.53
N PHE A 292 18.05 -21.59 8.08
CA PHE A 292 17.94 -20.39 8.91
C PHE A 292 18.42 -19.12 8.18
N PRO A 293 17.70 -18.71 7.12
CA PRO A 293 17.82 -17.33 6.65
C PRO A 293 17.43 -16.37 7.79
N GLU A 294 18.18 -15.28 7.91
CA GLU A 294 18.08 -14.32 9.02
C GLU A 294 17.32 -13.06 8.61
N THR A 295 17.19 -12.81 7.30
CA THR A 295 16.59 -11.60 6.74
C THR A 295 16.00 -11.88 5.35
N VAL A 296 15.31 -10.90 4.78
CA VAL A 296 14.96 -10.86 3.36
C VAL A 296 15.76 -9.74 2.71
N ALA A 297 16.28 -10.00 1.51
CA ALA A 297 17.04 -9.02 0.76
C ALA A 297 16.70 -9.07 -0.72
N TYR A 298 16.88 -7.93 -1.39
CA TYR A 298 16.78 -7.84 -2.84
C TYR A 298 17.92 -8.62 -3.51
N LEU A 299 17.65 -9.21 -4.66
CA LEU A 299 18.67 -9.94 -5.43
C LEU A 299 19.66 -8.98 -6.08
N ASP A 300 19.22 -7.78 -6.43
CA ASP A 300 20.00 -6.72 -7.07
C ASP A 300 19.39 -5.34 -6.79
N GLU A 301 19.85 -4.31 -7.52
CA GLU A 301 19.41 -2.92 -7.39
C GLU A 301 18.07 -2.62 -8.08
N SER A 302 17.49 -3.56 -8.84
CA SER A 302 16.22 -3.36 -9.55
C SER A 302 15.01 -3.21 -8.61
N LEU A 303 15.15 -3.67 -7.37
CA LEU A 303 14.09 -3.76 -6.37
C LEU A 303 12.91 -4.67 -6.76
N GLU A 304 13.07 -5.53 -7.78
CA GLU A 304 12.00 -6.40 -8.25
C GLU A 304 11.93 -7.70 -7.44
N ASP A 305 13.06 -8.39 -7.32
CA ASP A 305 13.11 -9.72 -6.71
C ASP A 305 13.72 -9.70 -5.32
N ARG A 306 13.08 -10.42 -4.40
CA ARG A 306 13.49 -10.57 -2.99
C ARG A 306 13.55 -12.03 -2.61
N ALA A 307 14.50 -12.38 -1.73
CA ALA A 307 14.65 -13.74 -1.26
C ALA A 307 15.12 -13.81 0.20
N PRO A 308 14.81 -14.92 0.91
CA PRO A 308 15.30 -15.12 2.27
C PRO A 308 16.80 -15.40 2.24
N MET A 309 17.56 -14.75 3.11
CA MET A 309 19.02 -14.78 3.07
C MET A 309 19.64 -14.66 4.48
N ARG A 310 20.86 -15.16 4.63
CA ARG A 310 21.67 -14.92 5.83
C ARG A 310 22.39 -13.59 5.73
N LEU A 311 22.48 -12.86 6.83
CA LEU A 311 23.01 -11.49 6.91
C LEU A 311 24.42 -11.36 6.34
N ARG A 312 25.27 -12.39 6.52
CA ARG A 312 26.64 -12.38 5.99
C ARG A 312 26.72 -12.25 4.46
N TYR A 313 25.67 -12.65 3.74
CA TYR A 313 25.59 -12.59 2.27
C TYR A 313 24.87 -11.34 1.76
N THR A 314 24.57 -10.40 2.65
CA THR A 314 23.83 -9.20 2.29
C THR A 314 24.56 -7.94 2.74
N VAL A 315 24.38 -6.86 2.00
CA VAL A 315 24.80 -5.51 2.38
C VAL A 315 23.57 -4.62 2.48
N ARG A 316 23.71 -3.52 3.20
CA ARG A 316 22.67 -2.48 3.23
C ARG A 316 22.43 -1.96 1.83
N HIS A 317 21.16 -1.80 1.46
CA HIS A 317 20.79 -1.26 0.17
C HIS A 317 21.07 0.26 0.14
N PRO A 318 21.80 0.78 -0.88
CA PRO A 318 22.28 2.17 -0.89
C PRO A 318 21.13 3.20 -0.94
N LEU A 319 20.01 2.85 -1.56
CA LEU A 319 18.84 3.73 -1.70
C LEU A 319 17.97 3.86 -0.43
N PHE A 320 18.25 3.10 0.65
CA PHE A 320 17.39 3.10 1.84
C PHE A 320 18.13 3.59 3.09
N GLU A 321 17.54 4.60 3.71
CA GLU A 321 17.95 5.09 5.01
C GLU A 321 17.52 4.15 6.14
N GLU A 322 18.37 3.99 7.14
CA GLU A 322 18.00 3.32 8.38
C GLU A 322 16.87 4.09 9.08
N SER A 323 15.95 3.35 9.68
CA SER A 323 14.82 3.94 10.39
C SER A 323 14.50 3.11 11.61
N LEU A 324 14.24 3.78 12.73
CA LEU A 324 13.96 3.12 14.01
C LEU A 324 12.76 2.18 13.87
N PHE A 325 12.90 0.96 14.41
CA PHE A 325 11.90 -0.12 14.41
C PHE A 325 11.52 -0.70 13.05
N PHE A 326 12.08 -0.20 11.96
CA PHE A 326 12.02 -0.88 10.67
C PHE A 326 13.22 -1.82 10.52
N GLU A 327 13.02 -2.90 9.75
CA GLU A 327 14.12 -3.74 9.30
C GLU A 327 15.01 -2.93 8.36
N GLU A 328 16.31 -3.19 8.44
CA GLU A 328 17.24 -2.65 7.46
C GLU A 328 16.94 -3.28 6.09
N ILE A 329 16.76 -2.44 5.07
CA ILE A 329 16.59 -2.93 3.70
C ILE A 329 17.96 -3.32 3.14
N ARG A 330 18.07 -4.54 2.62
CA ARG A 330 19.34 -5.15 2.21
C ARG A 330 19.27 -5.67 0.78
N MET A 331 20.43 -5.81 0.17
CA MET A 331 20.65 -6.44 -1.14
C MET A 331 21.68 -7.57 -1.03
N MET A 332 21.63 -8.51 -1.95
CA MET A 332 22.60 -9.59 -2.07
C MET A 332 24.00 -9.03 -2.35
N LYS A 333 25.01 -9.58 -1.67
CA LYS A 333 26.41 -9.36 -2.07
C LYS A 333 26.67 -10.03 -3.41
N GLY A 334 27.29 -9.28 -4.33
CA GLY A 334 27.86 -9.81 -5.59
C GLY A 334 28.61 -11.10 -5.34
#